data_AF-A0A7X8WFP8-F1
#
_entry.id   AF-A0A7X8WFP8-F1
#
_cell.length_a   1.000
_cell.length_b   1.000
_cell.length_c   1.000
_cell.angle_alpha   90.00
_cell.angle_beta   90.00
_cell.angle_gamma   90.00
#
_symmetry.space_group_name_H-M   'P 1'
#
loop_
_entity.id
_entity.type
_entity.pdbx_description
1 polymer ?
#
loop_
_entity_poly.entity_id
_entity_poly.type
_entity_poly.pdbx_seq_one_letter_code
_entity_poly.pdbx_strand_id
1 'polypeptide(L)'
;MDNDGKRVAGVDIVDRRYVVCLLDEEGKRPRYRSGRSDTPIGRKKFFSLIEGRNVMMPPDPLSTTALHRFGEGRVSIDRGYEAFQAAGIGRGRPMARFVALLVFHQGVKNTTLTKKEQEEMFAKQQEELDRLIEFTDAVGPLMERLVTGKATPGDVQEMIRLEVESRYPKNGNPPVAEEADLLDPREDTFFARLFRYLKERT
;
A
#
# COMPACT_ATOMS: atom_id res chain seq x y z
N MET A 1 -5.35 -21.64 26.84
CA MET A 1 -5.38 -20.47 27.72
C MET A 1 -4.79 -19.34 26.89
N ASP A 2 -5.62 -18.73 26.07
CA ASP A 2 -5.16 -17.84 24.99
C ASP A 2 -5.22 -16.41 25.48
N ASN A 3 -4.19 -16.02 26.23
CA ASN A 3 -3.95 -14.64 26.57
C ASN A 3 -3.26 -13.96 25.37
N ASP A 4 -3.96 -13.91 24.23
CA ASP A 4 -3.55 -13.09 23.10
C ASP A 4 -3.91 -11.65 23.48
N GLY A 5 -3.03 -11.02 24.27
CA GLY A 5 -3.22 -9.70 24.84
C GLY A 5 -3.75 -8.76 23.77
N LYS A 6 -4.92 -8.14 24.00
CA LYS A 6 -5.69 -7.41 22.99
C LYS A 6 -4.82 -6.35 22.31
N ARG A 7 -4.18 -6.70 21.19
CA ARG A 7 -3.36 -5.77 20.42
C ARG A 7 -4.30 -4.84 19.70
N VAL A 8 -4.32 -3.59 20.13
CA VAL A 8 -5.30 -2.60 19.66
C VAL A 8 -4.58 -1.45 18.97
N ALA A 9 -5.20 -0.95 17.91
CA ALA A 9 -4.80 0.28 17.27
C ALA A 9 -6.00 1.21 17.06
N GLY A 10 -5.73 2.51 17.10
CA GLY A 10 -6.68 3.53 16.67
C GLY A 10 -6.05 4.36 15.57
N VAL A 11 -6.84 4.72 14.57
CA VAL A 11 -6.37 5.46 13.41
C VAL A 11 -7.16 6.76 13.27
N ASP A 12 -6.48 7.84 12.92
CA ASP A 12 -7.14 9.01 12.34
C ASP A 12 -6.49 9.34 10.99
N ILE A 13 -7.27 9.88 10.07
CA ILE A 13 -6.86 10.22 8.71
C ILE A 13 -7.30 11.66 8.42
N VAL A 14 -6.33 12.51 8.10
CA VAL A 14 -6.54 13.93 7.79
C VAL A 14 -5.68 14.27 6.58
N ASP A 15 -6.26 14.90 5.56
CA ASP A 15 -5.55 15.36 4.35
C ASP A 15 -4.60 14.33 3.74
N ARG A 16 -5.11 13.11 3.53
CA ARG A 16 -4.36 11.97 2.97
C ARG A 16 -3.15 11.52 3.81
N ARG A 17 -3.13 11.87 5.10
CA ARG A 17 -2.15 11.40 6.07
C ARG A 17 -2.85 10.64 7.17
N TYR A 18 -2.32 9.46 7.48
CA TYR A 18 -2.79 8.69 8.62
C TYR A 18 -1.88 8.90 9.83
N VAL A 19 -2.48 8.76 11.01
CA VAL A 19 -1.79 8.55 12.28
C VAL A 19 -2.35 7.30 12.92
N VAL A 20 -1.49 6.35 13.25
CA VAL A 20 -1.82 5.13 13.99
C VAL A 20 -1.31 5.26 15.41
N CYS A 21 -2.20 5.11 16.39
CA CYS A 21 -1.87 4.90 17.78
C CYS A 21 -1.90 3.39 18.07
N LEU A 22 -0.76 2.82 18.45
CA LEU A 22 -0.64 1.43 18.85
C LEU A 22 -0.61 1.37 20.38
N LEU A 23 -1.56 0.65 20.98
CA LEU A 23 -1.57 0.41 22.42
C LEU A 23 -0.80 -0.87 22.74
N ASP A 24 -0.18 -0.89 23.92
CA ASP A 24 0.33 -2.10 24.54
C ASP A 24 -0.82 -2.91 25.16
N GLU A 25 -0.52 -4.09 25.68
CA GLU A 25 -1.52 -5.00 26.26
C GLU A 25 -2.23 -4.40 27.48
N GLU A 26 -1.62 -3.41 28.13
CA GLU A 26 -2.20 -2.68 29.25
C GLU A 26 -3.00 -1.42 28.84
N GLY A 27 -2.93 -0.99 27.57
CA GLY A 27 -3.57 0.23 27.09
C GLY A 27 -2.91 1.53 27.57
N LYS A 28 -1.71 1.48 28.16
CA LYS A 28 -1.08 2.62 28.86
C LYS A 28 0.01 3.32 28.05
N ARG A 29 0.76 2.61 27.20
CA ARG A 29 1.96 3.17 26.53
C ARG A 29 1.73 3.29 25.02
N PRO A 30 1.08 4.37 24.54
CA PRO A 30 0.80 4.55 23.13
C PRO A 30 2.08 4.79 22.31
N ARG A 31 2.23 4.05 21.22
CA ARG A 31 3.26 4.30 20.19
C ARG A 31 2.60 4.84 18.94
N TYR A 32 3.09 5.98 18.45
CA TYR A 32 2.54 6.62 17.26
C TYR A 32 3.37 6.31 16.01
N ARG A 33 2.67 6.11 14.90
CA ARG A 33 3.25 6.01 13.55
C ARG A 33 2.40 6.82 12.59
N SER A 34 3.02 7.41 11.58
CA SER A 34 2.33 8.19 10.57
C SER A 34 2.89 7.92 9.18
N GLY A 35 2.10 8.27 8.18
CA GLY A 35 2.45 8.13 6.78
C GLY A 35 1.37 8.72 5.88
N ARG A 36 1.59 8.62 4.58
CA ARG A 36 0.62 9.01 3.56
C ARG A 36 -0.33 7.85 3.27
N SER A 37 -1.63 8.11 3.19
CA SER A 37 -2.63 7.12 2.79
C SER A 37 -2.76 6.97 1.27
N ASP A 38 -2.25 7.93 0.50
CA ASP A 38 -2.40 7.99 -0.96
C ASP A 38 -1.21 7.42 -1.75
N THR A 39 -0.12 6.99 -1.09
CA THR A 39 1.04 6.40 -1.78
C THR A 39 1.11 4.89 -1.59
N PRO A 40 1.58 4.10 -2.58
CA PRO A 40 1.71 2.64 -2.44
C PRO A 40 2.57 2.22 -1.24
N ILE A 41 3.72 2.88 -1.06
CA ILE A 41 4.62 2.63 0.09
C ILE A 41 3.92 2.96 1.41
N GLY A 42 3.21 4.09 1.47
CA GLY A 42 2.49 4.54 2.64
C GLY A 42 1.37 3.57 3.04
N ARG A 43 0.60 3.07 2.06
CA ARG A 43 -0.44 2.04 2.23
C ARG A 43 0.14 0.70 2.68
N LYS A 44 1.23 0.23 2.05
CA LYS A 44 1.91 -1.01 2.47
C LYS A 44 2.39 -0.93 3.92
N LYS A 45 3.02 0.19 4.29
CA LYS A 45 3.44 0.44 5.67
C LYS A 45 2.24 0.48 6.61
N PHE A 46 1.15 1.16 6.23
CA PHE A 46 -0.07 1.22 7.01
C PHE A 46 -0.60 -0.19 7.34
N PHE A 47 -0.79 -1.04 6.33
CA PHE A 47 -1.31 -2.39 6.54
C PHE A 47 -0.40 -3.23 7.45
N SER A 48 0.92 -3.12 7.32
CA SER A 48 1.85 -3.81 8.22
C SER A 48 1.75 -3.36 9.69
N LEU A 49 1.35 -2.10 9.93
CA LEU A 49 1.20 -1.57 11.29
C LEU A 49 -0.06 -2.08 11.99
N ILE A 50 -1.11 -2.38 11.23
CA ILE A 50 -2.41 -2.80 11.77
C ILE A 50 -2.64 -4.31 11.70
N GLU A 51 -1.77 -5.05 11.01
CA GLU A 51 -1.83 -6.50 10.91
C GLU A 51 -1.86 -7.17 12.30
N GLY A 52 -2.79 -8.12 12.48
CA GLY A 52 -2.98 -8.83 13.75
C GLY A 52 -3.55 -7.98 14.88
N ARG A 53 -4.14 -6.81 14.60
CA ARG A 53 -4.69 -5.91 15.62
C ARG A 53 -6.19 -5.68 15.42
N ASN A 54 -6.84 -5.34 16.52
CA ASN A 54 -8.18 -4.80 16.55
C ASN A 54 -8.10 -3.28 16.35
N VAL A 55 -8.77 -2.77 15.33
CA VAL A 55 -8.56 -1.40 14.83
C VAL A 55 -9.88 -0.67 14.63
N MET A 56 -9.93 0.58 15.08
CA MET A 56 -10.98 1.54 14.72
C MET A 56 -10.42 2.66 13.85
N MET A 57 -11.15 3.00 12.79
CA MET A 57 -10.75 3.92 11.74
C MET A 57 -11.91 4.85 11.35
N PRO A 58 -11.64 6.06 10.82
CA PRO A 58 -12.68 6.90 10.24
C PRO A 58 -13.15 6.34 8.88
N PRO A 59 -14.29 6.80 8.35
CA PRO A 59 -14.68 6.51 6.97
C PRO A 59 -13.65 7.10 6.01
N ASP A 60 -12.95 6.24 5.28
CA ASP A 60 -11.91 6.60 4.31
C ASP A 60 -11.69 5.40 3.36
N PRO A 61 -11.31 5.61 2.09
CA PRO A 61 -10.98 4.51 1.19
C PRO A 61 -9.96 3.52 1.75
N LEU A 62 -8.96 3.98 2.51
CA LEU A 62 -7.97 3.12 3.16
C LEU A 62 -8.61 2.22 4.23
N SER A 63 -9.61 2.74 4.94
CA SER A 63 -10.38 1.99 5.94
C SER A 63 -11.22 0.90 5.29
N THR A 64 -11.87 1.19 4.16
CA THR A 64 -12.63 0.20 3.38
C THR A 64 -11.73 -0.94 2.92
N THR A 65 -10.54 -0.62 2.38
CA THR A 65 -9.55 -1.63 2.01
C THR A 65 -9.04 -2.43 3.20
N ALA A 66 -8.82 -1.79 4.35
CA ALA A 66 -8.42 -2.49 5.58
C ALA A 66 -9.49 -3.48 6.06
N LEU A 67 -10.76 -3.06 6.05
CA LEU A 67 -11.90 -3.89 6.43
C LEU A 67 -12.04 -5.11 5.51
N HIS A 68 -11.94 -4.90 4.20
CA HIS A 68 -11.96 -6.00 3.23
C HIS A 68 -10.80 -6.98 3.44
N ARG A 69 -9.59 -6.46 3.72
CA ARG A 69 -8.38 -7.29 3.88
C ARG A 69 -8.35 -8.10 5.19
N PHE A 70 -8.82 -7.52 6.29
CA PHE A 70 -8.67 -8.11 7.63
C PHE A 70 -9.98 -8.57 8.28
N GLY A 71 -11.12 -8.24 7.68
CA GLY A 71 -12.46 -8.66 8.09
C GLY A 71 -13.09 -7.77 9.17
N GLU A 72 -14.42 -7.86 9.25
CA GLU A 72 -15.27 -7.08 10.16
C GLU A 72 -15.04 -7.40 11.64
N GLY A 73 -14.45 -8.56 11.95
CA GLY A 73 -14.11 -8.94 13.33
C GLY A 73 -12.85 -8.26 13.88
N ARG A 74 -12.06 -7.58 13.03
CA ARG A 74 -10.82 -6.90 13.43
C ARG A 74 -10.81 -5.42 13.11
N VAL A 75 -11.52 -4.99 12.08
CA VAL A 75 -11.56 -3.59 11.65
C VAL A 75 -12.96 -3.04 11.86
N SER A 76 -13.05 -1.88 12.51
CA SER A 76 -14.27 -1.09 12.65
C SER A 76 -14.10 0.26 11.96
N ILE A 77 -15.09 0.63 11.14
CA ILE A 77 -15.16 1.96 10.53
C ILE A 77 -16.23 2.76 11.29
N ASP A 78 -15.81 3.72 12.12
CA ASP A 78 -16.73 4.48 12.97
C ASP A 78 -17.07 5.82 12.31
N ARG A 79 -18.35 6.02 11.97
CA ARG A 79 -18.86 7.26 11.36
C ARG A 79 -19.05 8.39 12.38
N GLY A 80 -18.85 8.12 13.67
CA GLY A 80 -18.95 9.07 14.78
C GLY A 80 -17.74 9.98 14.97
N TYR A 81 -16.70 9.92 14.12
CA TYR A 81 -15.51 10.75 14.25
C TYR A 81 -15.82 12.26 14.29
N GLU A 82 -16.82 12.72 13.54
CA GLU A 82 -17.26 14.11 13.58
C GLU A 82 -17.88 14.48 14.94
N ALA A 83 -18.67 13.58 15.53
CA ALA A 83 -19.24 13.77 16.86
C ALA A 83 -18.16 13.79 17.95
N PHE A 84 -17.14 12.94 17.84
CA PHE A 84 -15.99 12.95 18.74
C PHE A 84 -15.21 14.27 18.64
N GLN A 85 -15.03 14.76 17.42
CA GLN A 85 -14.38 16.05 17.19
C GLN A 85 -15.21 17.21 17.78
N ALA A 86 -16.53 17.20 17.57
CA ALA A 86 -17.44 18.19 18.15
C ALA A 86 -17.47 18.15 19.69
N ALA A 87 -17.26 16.97 20.28
CA ALA A 87 -17.10 16.80 21.72
C ALA A 87 -15.73 17.26 22.27
N GLY A 88 -14.87 17.83 21.42
CA GLY A 88 -13.59 18.43 21.83
C GLY A 88 -12.37 17.53 21.62
N ILE A 89 -12.51 16.36 20.99
CA ILE A 89 -11.37 15.48 20.72
C ILE A 89 -10.62 15.96 19.48
N GLY A 90 -9.39 16.45 19.69
CA GLY A 90 -8.55 16.95 18.60
C GLY A 90 -8.18 15.87 17.56
N ARG A 91 -8.16 16.24 16.27
CA ARG A 91 -7.75 15.38 15.16
C ARG A 91 -6.26 15.01 15.22
N GLY A 92 -5.87 13.95 14.53
CA GLY A 92 -4.53 13.38 14.50
C GLY A 92 -4.26 12.44 15.68
N ARG A 93 -3.18 12.70 16.44
CA ARG A 93 -2.77 11.84 17.56
C ARG A 93 -3.83 11.72 18.67
N PRO A 94 -4.51 12.79 19.12
CA PRO A 94 -5.51 12.68 20.19
C PRO A 94 -6.68 11.80 19.77
N MET A 95 -7.24 12.01 18.56
CA MET A 95 -8.30 11.17 18.00
C MET A 95 -7.85 9.71 17.86
N ALA A 96 -6.68 9.46 17.27
CA ALA A 96 -6.14 8.10 17.12
C ALA A 96 -5.96 7.39 18.47
N ARG A 97 -5.55 8.13 19.52
CA ARG A 97 -5.47 7.56 20.88
C ARG A 97 -6.83 7.28 21.47
N PHE A 98 -7.78 8.22 21.34
CA PHE A 98 -9.12 8.07 21.86
C PHE A 98 -9.81 6.83 21.30
N VAL A 99 -9.81 6.67 19.98
CA VAL A 99 -10.45 5.52 19.32
C VAL A 99 -9.70 4.20 19.60
N ALA A 100 -8.38 4.24 19.81
CA ALA A 100 -7.65 3.07 20.28
C ALA A 100 -8.13 2.64 21.68
N LEU A 101 -8.32 3.60 22.59
CA LEU A 101 -8.82 3.30 23.94
C LEU A 101 -10.28 2.83 23.90
N LEU A 102 -11.11 3.37 23.01
CA LEU A 102 -12.47 2.85 22.80
C LEU A 102 -12.45 1.37 22.42
N VAL A 103 -11.63 0.98 21.43
CA VAL A 103 -11.50 -0.43 21.03
C VAL A 103 -10.93 -1.29 22.15
N PHE A 104 -9.98 -0.77 22.92
CA PHE A 104 -9.39 -1.49 24.05
C PHE A 104 -10.42 -1.84 25.12
N HIS A 105 -11.28 -0.87 25.48
CA HIS A 105 -12.29 -1.05 26.53
C HIS A 105 -13.58 -1.71 26.04
N GLN A 106 -14.05 -1.37 24.84
CA GLN A 106 -15.37 -1.77 24.32
C GLN A 106 -15.28 -2.91 23.30
N GLY A 107 -14.09 -3.24 22.80
CA GLY A 107 -13.90 -4.17 21.70
C GLY A 107 -14.16 -3.53 20.32
N VAL A 108 -13.96 -4.34 19.27
CA VAL A 108 -14.28 -3.96 17.89
C VAL A 108 -15.78 -4.05 17.68
N LYS A 109 -16.37 -3.02 17.08
CA LYS A 109 -17.75 -3.09 16.61
C LYS A 109 -17.75 -3.62 15.17
N ASN A 110 -18.53 -4.67 14.92
CA ASN A 110 -18.73 -5.16 13.57
C ASN A 110 -19.27 -4.02 12.69
N THR A 111 -18.55 -3.74 11.61
CA THR A 111 -18.96 -2.70 10.67
C THR A 111 -19.26 -3.34 9.34
N THR A 112 -20.52 -3.20 8.91
CA THR A 112 -20.92 -3.55 7.55
C THR A 112 -20.72 -2.33 6.65
N LEU A 113 -20.08 -2.53 5.50
CA LEU A 113 -19.95 -1.50 4.48
C LEU A 113 -21.33 -1.14 3.91
N THR A 114 -21.52 0.14 3.62
CA THR A 114 -22.68 0.59 2.84
C THR A 114 -22.57 0.09 1.40
N LYS A 115 -23.71 0.00 0.68
CA LYS A 115 -23.72 -0.36 -0.75
C LYS A 115 -22.78 0.51 -1.58
N LYS A 116 -22.79 1.83 -1.33
CA LYS A 116 -21.91 2.79 -2.00
C LYS A 116 -20.43 2.49 -1.76
N GLU A 117 -20.03 2.23 -0.51
CA GLU A 117 -18.63 1.88 -0.18
C GLU A 117 -18.21 0.54 -0.81
N GLN A 118 -19.12 -0.43 -0.92
CA GLN A 118 -18.88 -1.69 -1.62
C GLN A 118 -18.72 -1.47 -3.13
N GLU A 119 -19.60 -0.70 -3.75
CA GLU A 119 -19.55 -0.37 -5.19
C GLU A 119 -18.25 0.37 -5.54
N GLU A 120 -17.85 1.37 -4.75
CA GLU A 120 -16.59 2.10 -4.94
C GLU A 120 -15.36 1.19 -4.78
N MET A 121 -15.42 0.22 -3.87
CA MET A 121 -14.36 -0.77 -3.70
C MET A 121 -14.28 -1.71 -4.90
N PHE A 122 -15.40 -2.24 -5.38
CA PHE A 122 -15.43 -3.12 -6.55
C PHE A 122 -14.99 -2.40 -7.82
N ALA A 123 -15.40 -1.14 -8.01
CA ALA A 123 -14.96 -0.34 -9.15
C ALA A 123 -13.42 -0.19 -9.17
N LYS A 124 -12.80 0.05 -8.01
CA LYS A 124 -11.33 0.12 -7.89
C LYS A 124 -10.66 -1.21 -8.12
N GLN A 125 -11.23 -2.31 -7.62
CA GLN A 125 -10.70 -3.65 -7.88
C GLN A 125 -10.78 -4.01 -9.36
N GLN A 126 -11.87 -3.65 -10.03
CA GLN A 126 -12.01 -3.85 -11.47
C GLN A 126 -10.97 -3.04 -12.25
N GLU A 127 -10.78 -1.77 -11.90
CA GLU A 127 -9.75 -0.93 -12.51
C GLU A 127 -8.33 -1.48 -12.30
N GLU A 128 -8.04 -2.04 -11.12
CA GLU A 128 -6.76 -2.71 -10.85
C GLU A 128 -6.59 -4.01 -11.65
N LEU A 129 -7.67 -4.80 -11.82
CA LEU A 129 -7.67 -6.01 -12.65
C LEU A 129 -7.50 -5.69 -14.12
N ASP A 130 -8.23 -4.70 -14.65
CA ASP A 130 -8.14 -4.27 -16.04
C ASP A 130 -6.71 -3.83 -16.38
N ARG A 131 -6.05 -3.09 -15.47
CA ARG A 131 -4.64 -2.72 -15.61
C ARG A 131 -3.69 -3.91 -15.62
N LEU A 132 -3.96 -4.92 -14.79
CA LEU A 132 -3.16 -6.16 -14.78
C LEU A 132 -3.34 -6.95 -16.07
N ILE A 133 -4.56 -7.00 -16.60
CA ILE A 133 -4.87 -7.64 -17.89
C ILE A 133 -4.14 -6.89 -19.01
N GLU A 134 -4.27 -5.56 -19.10
CA GLU A 134 -3.55 -4.73 -20.08
C GLU A 134 -2.03 -4.96 -20.03
N PHE A 135 -1.45 -5.01 -18.83
CA PHE A 135 -0.03 -5.29 -18.65
C PHE A 135 0.35 -6.69 -19.12
N THR A 136 -0.45 -7.70 -18.78
CA THR A 136 -0.20 -9.10 -19.15
C THR A 136 -0.33 -9.29 -20.66
N ASP A 137 -1.33 -8.68 -21.29
CA ASP A 137 -1.53 -8.71 -22.74
C ASP A 137 -0.40 -8.01 -23.50
N ALA A 138 0.19 -6.96 -22.92
CA ALA A 138 1.36 -6.29 -23.48
C ALA A 138 2.64 -7.14 -23.37
N VAL A 139 2.84 -7.82 -22.23
CA VAL A 139 4.05 -8.60 -21.95
C VAL A 139 4.04 -9.98 -22.62
N GLY A 140 2.88 -10.63 -22.71
CA GLY A 140 2.74 -12.01 -23.21
C GLY A 140 3.39 -12.26 -24.58
N PRO A 141 3.05 -11.46 -25.62
CA PRO A 141 3.65 -11.62 -26.95
C PRO A 141 5.16 -11.33 -26.98
N LEU A 142 5.65 -10.41 -26.14
CA LEU A 142 7.07 -10.09 -26.03
C LEU A 142 7.85 -11.26 -25.42
N MET A 143 7.31 -11.85 -24.35
CA MET A 143 7.87 -13.04 -23.71
C MET A 143 7.90 -14.24 -24.66
N GLU A 144 6.83 -14.47 -25.42
CA GLU A 144 6.77 -15.54 -26.42
C GLU A 144 7.84 -15.37 -27.50
N ARG A 145 8.02 -14.14 -28.03
CA ARG A 145 9.08 -13.83 -28.99
C ARG A 145 10.48 -14.09 -28.40
N LEU A 146 10.68 -13.77 -27.12
CA LEU A 146 11.97 -13.99 -26.46
C LEU A 146 12.27 -15.48 -26.23
N VAL A 147 11.30 -16.25 -25.75
CA VAL A 147 11.45 -17.70 -25.52
C VAL A 147 11.64 -18.47 -26.84
N THR A 148 10.99 -18.02 -27.92
CA THR A 148 11.11 -18.65 -29.24
C THR A 148 12.34 -18.19 -30.04
N GLY A 149 13.19 -17.32 -29.47
CA GLY A 149 14.38 -16.79 -30.13
C GLY A 149 14.10 -15.82 -31.29
N LYS A 150 12.88 -15.28 -31.37
CA LYS A 150 12.42 -14.34 -32.40
C LYS A 150 12.42 -12.88 -31.94
N ALA A 151 12.87 -12.60 -30.72
CA ALA A 151 12.89 -11.25 -30.17
C ALA A 151 13.88 -10.34 -30.91
N THR A 152 13.44 -9.12 -31.16
CA THR A 152 14.23 -8.02 -31.68
C THR A 152 14.78 -7.16 -30.52
N PRO A 153 15.82 -6.34 -30.75
CA PRO A 153 16.28 -5.36 -29.75
C PRO A 153 15.16 -4.43 -29.25
N GLY A 154 14.20 -4.08 -30.11
CA GLY A 154 13.03 -3.27 -29.74
C GLY A 154 12.09 -3.99 -28.77
N ASP A 155 11.94 -5.31 -28.90
CA ASP A 155 11.13 -6.11 -27.96
C ASP A 155 11.74 -6.12 -26.55
N VAL A 156 13.08 -6.18 -26.47
CA VAL A 156 13.80 -6.13 -25.19
C VAL A 156 13.68 -4.75 -24.55
N GLN A 157 13.80 -3.69 -25.34
CA GLN A 157 13.63 -2.32 -24.86
C GLN A 157 12.22 -2.06 -24.34
N GLU A 158 11.21 -2.57 -25.04
CA GLU A 158 9.80 -2.46 -24.64
C GLU A 158 9.51 -3.24 -23.34
N MET A 159 10.08 -4.44 -23.18
CA MET A 159 9.97 -5.17 -21.90
C MET A 159 10.59 -4.42 -20.73
N ILE A 160 11.75 -3.78 -20.92
CA ILE A 160 12.38 -2.95 -19.88
C ILE A 160 11.48 -1.75 -19.55
N ARG A 161 10.88 -1.10 -20.56
CA ARG A 161 9.95 0.01 -20.35
C ARG A 161 8.73 -0.43 -19.54
N LEU A 162 8.10 -1.53 -19.93
CA LEU A 162 6.94 -2.10 -19.23
C LEU A 162 7.29 -2.52 -17.79
N GLU A 163 8.48 -3.05 -17.56
CA GLU A 163 8.97 -3.39 -16.23
C GLU A 163 9.06 -2.14 -15.34
N VAL A 164 9.61 -1.05 -15.85
CA VAL A 164 9.69 0.23 -15.14
C VAL A 164 8.28 0.77 -14.88
N GLU A 165 7.40 0.78 -15.88
CA GLU A 165 6.00 1.22 -15.74
C GLU A 165 5.19 0.36 -14.75
N SER A 166 5.52 -0.93 -14.62
CA SER A 166 4.89 -1.82 -13.62
C SER A 166 5.26 -1.43 -12.18
N ARG A 167 6.47 -0.88 -11.99
CA ARG A 167 6.96 -0.41 -10.67
C ARG A 167 6.44 0.98 -10.32
N TYR A 168 6.18 1.81 -11.33
CA TYR A 168 5.77 3.19 -11.18
C TYR A 168 4.46 3.46 -11.94
N PRO A 169 3.30 3.58 -11.25
CA PRO A 169 2.05 3.88 -11.93
C PRO A 169 2.19 5.18 -12.75
N LYS A 170 1.49 5.29 -13.88
CA LYS A 170 1.58 6.33 -14.94
C LYS A 170 1.68 7.82 -14.47
N ASN A 171 1.43 8.13 -13.21
CA ASN A 171 1.51 9.47 -12.60
C ASN A 171 2.61 9.64 -11.53
N GLY A 172 3.45 8.64 -11.30
CA GLY A 172 4.63 8.75 -10.46
C GLY A 172 5.82 9.07 -11.33
N ASN A 173 6.48 10.23 -11.11
CA ASN A 173 7.77 10.46 -11.73
C ASN A 173 8.70 9.31 -11.32
N PRO A 174 9.24 8.51 -12.26
CA PRO A 174 10.28 7.57 -11.91
C PRO A 174 11.42 8.39 -11.28
N PRO A 175 12.10 7.86 -10.24
CA PRO A 175 13.30 8.50 -9.75
C PRO A 175 14.24 8.66 -10.94
N VAL A 176 14.73 9.89 -11.15
CA VAL A 176 15.81 10.15 -12.11
C VAL A 176 16.89 9.15 -11.75
N ALA A 177 17.17 8.20 -12.64
CA ALA A 177 18.30 7.32 -12.47
C ALA A 177 19.50 8.26 -12.32
N GLU A 178 20.10 8.31 -11.13
CA GLU A 178 21.47 8.78 -11.05
C GLU A 178 22.21 7.93 -12.07
N GLU A 179 22.97 8.58 -12.96
CA GLU A 179 23.94 7.91 -13.81
C GLU A 179 24.96 7.25 -12.88
N ALA A 180 24.58 6.11 -12.31
CA ALA A 180 25.52 5.19 -11.75
C ALA A 180 26.37 4.79 -12.94
N ASP A 181 27.68 5.02 -12.84
CA ASP A 181 28.66 4.30 -13.65
C ASP A 181 28.42 2.81 -13.39
N LEU A 182 27.56 2.21 -14.22
CA LEU A 182 26.88 0.95 -13.91
C LEU A 182 27.79 -0.28 -13.99
N LEU A 183 29.09 -0.11 -14.28
CA LEU A 183 30.05 -1.20 -14.40
C LEU A 183 31.44 -0.75 -13.94
N ASP A 184 32.04 -1.49 -13.00
CA ASP A 184 33.47 -1.37 -12.75
C ASP A 184 34.21 -1.72 -14.07
N PRO A 185 35.14 -0.90 -14.57
CA PRO A 185 35.91 -1.19 -15.78
C PRO A 185 36.64 -2.53 -15.77
N ARG A 186 36.82 -3.12 -14.57
CA ARG A 186 37.48 -4.41 -14.34
C ARG A 186 36.51 -5.59 -14.28
N GLU A 187 35.20 -5.34 -14.35
CA GLU A 187 34.18 -6.37 -14.25
C GLU A 187 34.05 -7.15 -15.57
N ASP A 188 34.23 -8.47 -15.49
CA ASP A 188 34.27 -9.37 -16.65
C ASP A 188 33.07 -10.33 -16.70
N THR A 189 31.92 -9.87 -16.20
CA THR A 189 30.67 -10.63 -16.27
C THR A 189 30.06 -10.57 -17.67
N PHE A 190 29.19 -11.53 -18.00
CA PHE A 190 28.46 -11.56 -19.27
C PHE A 190 27.74 -10.23 -19.57
N PHE A 191 27.06 -9.65 -18.58
CA PHE A 191 26.36 -8.37 -18.72
C PHE A 191 27.32 -7.20 -18.95
N ALA A 192 28.49 -7.19 -18.29
CA ALA A 192 29.51 -6.17 -18.50
C ALA A 192 30.11 -6.21 -19.91
N ARG A 193 30.31 -7.42 -20.46
CA ARG A 193 30.78 -7.61 -21.85
C ARG A 193 29.70 -7.20 -22.86
N LEU A 194 28.46 -7.59 -22.63
CA LEU A 194 27.32 -7.25 -23.50
C LEU A 194 27.10 -5.74 -23.56
N PHE A 195 27.15 -5.05 -22.41
CA PHE A 195 27.01 -3.60 -22.35
C PHE A 195 28.12 -2.87 -23.11
N ARG A 196 29.40 -3.28 -22.92
CA ARG A 196 30.54 -2.71 -23.67
C ARG A 196 30.38 -2.91 -25.18
N TYR A 197 30.01 -4.11 -25.59
CA TYR A 197 29.77 -4.44 -26.99
C TYR A 197 28.65 -3.61 -27.63
N LEU A 198 27.57 -3.33 -26.88
CA LEU A 198 26.48 -2.49 -27.36
C LEU A 198 26.89 -1.01 -27.46
N LYS A 199 27.70 -0.52 -26.52
CA LYS A 199 28.20 0.88 -26.50
C LYS A 199 29.18 1.18 -27.65
N GLU A 200 29.99 0.21 -28.08
CA GLU A 200 30.94 0.36 -29.20
C GLU A 200 30.27 0.43 -30.58
N ARG A 201 28.97 0.13 -30.69
CA ARG A 201 28.21 0.13 -31.96
C ARG A 201 27.28 1.33 -32.16
N THR A 202 27.23 2.24 -31.19
CA THR A 202 26.58 3.56 -31.26
C THR A 202 27.63 4.64 -31.39
#